data_AF-A0AA49GQF1-F1
#
_entry.id   AF-A0AA49GQF1-F1
#
_cell.length_a   1.000
_cell.length_b   1.000
_cell.length_c   1.000
_cell.angle_alpha   90.00
_cell.angle_beta   90.00
_cell.angle_gamma   90.00
#
_symmetry.space_group_name_H-M   'P 1'
#
loop_
_entity.id
_entity.type
_entity.pdbx_description
1 polymer ?
#
loop_
_entity_poly.entity_id
_entity_poly.type
_entity_poly.pdbx_seq_one_letter_code
_entity_poly.pdbx_strand_id
1 'polypeptide(L)'
;MAEEKTMKYGARKGSWNPLKRWIAQAMAQEFAVLPVPGADVLRSYGLYLEDRGIRIADSPRDAHGLLVAGIISEQLAEKAAIAYAQIPRPRLLIFAGVDAIPSLPKPDIRVSLATETLREEIQQHLSQQAWSPETEPFETDKLKEGEEKAANDQGGHMHHGHGGEHHHHMEGGSEEKGDKQPEKEGHESSDHSHNHAEHEHHHHGGSHEAEEGEHQEEHHDHEKQPHHHPMNQGSDADEDQQSEGHKHQHKNDDGGEQEVHQHEGHDHHQHGGGEGHDMDHDMGGFMSMVAMTKDMPRSRDGLAMEMNEAHFGPFFPGLPGGLSVSVKLDGDSVMQAEIEKNLLARHLAHHFPSDPEAFVEHVSDMNPLSPMSFRLLAKKAVRAALEKEDDLQENLSDLMLLEKERVLSHLNWLSVFSQTIGSPWMQSTAVALHRQCQSGQKIEKAIVKFTRKVSKIPYLRWRLMPVGQIPEKLLHHARGPVARAAGIKQDARMQDKTYEALSFTPIEGHQNNAWGRLLVRLDEITQSIQLIEDSRKIAGTDPEKTKPKYSGTGEGIARIETPRGSAELTVQISDGAVREFHLSAPSVAYADFIPQISPGQELADALVGIASLDISPWEIDL
;
A
#
# COMPACT_ATOMS: atom_id res chain seq x y z
N MET A 1 -5.87 -42.89 -15.85
CA MET A 1 -6.02 -41.61 -15.12
C MET A 1 -7.08 -40.83 -15.88
N ALA A 2 -8.03 -40.20 -15.20
CA ALA A 2 -8.92 -39.25 -15.88
C ALA A 2 -8.13 -37.97 -16.16
N GLU A 3 -8.33 -37.36 -17.32
CA GLU A 3 -7.96 -35.96 -17.50
C GLU A 3 -8.91 -35.14 -16.63
N GLU A 4 -8.44 -34.72 -15.46
CA GLU A 4 -9.16 -33.79 -14.61
C GLU A 4 -9.38 -32.50 -15.41
N LYS A 5 -10.65 -32.19 -15.74
CA LYS A 5 -10.98 -30.94 -16.45
C LYS A 5 -10.56 -29.77 -15.58
N THR A 6 -9.38 -29.22 -15.84
CA THR A 6 -8.89 -28.00 -15.21
C THR A 6 -9.81 -26.85 -15.62
N MET A 7 -10.77 -26.51 -14.77
CA MET A 7 -11.53 -25.27 -14.88
C MET A 7 -10.53 -24.11 -14.82
N LYS A 8 -10.43 -23.36 -15.92
CA LYS A 8 -9.43 -22.29 -16.07
C LYS A 8 -10.03 -20.99 -15.58
N TYR A 9 -10.15 -20.87 -14.26
CA TYR A 9 -10.82 -19.76 -13.55
C TYR A 9 -10.34 -18.36 -13.96
N GLY A 10 -9.12 -18.25 -14.48
CA GLY A 10 -8.54 -17.02 -15.02
C GLY A 10 -8.94 -16.68 -16.46
N ALA A 11 -9.31 -17.67 -17.28
CA ALA A 11 -9.50 -17.50 -18.73
C ALA A 11 -10.81 -16.78 -19.11
N ARG A 12 -10.84 -16.08 -20.25
CA ARG A 12 -12.06 -15.42 -20.75
C ARG A 12 -12.90 -16.39 -21.59
N LYS A 13 -14.22 -16.42 -21.40
CA LYS A 13 -15.10 -17.36 -22.12
C LYS A 13 -15.01 -17.20 -23.65
N GLY A 14 -14.89 -18.31 -24.38
CA GLY A 14 -15.01 -18.38 -25.84
C GLY A 14 -13.98 -19.28 -26.53
N SER A 15 -14.21 -19.57 -27.82
CA SER A 15 -13.36 -20.42 -28.66
C SER A 15 -11.99 -19.80 -29.00
N TRP A 16 -10.98 -20.65 -29.21
CA TRP A 16 -9.62 -20.24 -29.58
C TRP A 16 -9.51 -19.86 -31.07
N ASN A 17 -8.77 -18.81 -31.41
CA ASN A 17 -8.47 -18.43 -32.80
C ASN A 17 -7.15 -17.64 -32.92
N PRO A 18 -6.58 -17.44 -34.12
CA PRO A 18 -5.30 -16.77 -34.30
C PRO A 18 -5.25 -15.31 -33.80
N LEU A 19 -6.35 -14.56 -33.95
CA LEU A 19 -6.43 -13.17 -33.47
C LEU A 19 -6.36 -13.09 -31.95
N LYS A 20 -7.08 -13.97 -31.23
CA LYS A 20 -7.01 -14.08 -29.77
C LYS A 20 -5.62 -14.50 -29.29
N ARG A 21 -4.95 -15.40 -30.03
CA ARG A 21 -3.55 -15.78 -29.74
C ARG A 21 -2.61 -14.58 -29.88
N TRP A 22 -2.77 -13.78 -30.94
CA TRP A 22 -1.98 -12.56 -31.14
C TRP A 22 -2.24 -11.52 -30.03
N ILE A 23 -3.50 -11.28 -29.67
CA ILE A 23 -3.88 -10.41 -28.52
C ILE A 23 -3.26 -10.93 -27.22
N ALA A 24 -3.33 -12.24 -26.95
CA ALA A 24 -2.72 -12.84 -25.76
C ALA A 24 -1.19 -12.65 -25.72
N GLN A 25 -0.52 -12.77 -26.86
CA GLN A 25 0.92 -12.54 -26.99
C GLN A 25 1.32 -11.06 -26.83
N ALA A 26 0.44 -10.12 -27.20
CA ALA A 26 0.61 -8.69 -26.95
C ALA A 26 0.39 -8.34 -25.47
N MET A 27 -0.69 -8.81 -24.86
CA MET A 27 -0.94 -8.66 -23.40
C MET A 27 0.21 -9.20 -22.54
N ALA A 28 0.88 -10.25 -23.01
CA ALA A 28 2.01 -10.86 -22.32
C ALA A 28 3.36 -10.12 -22.51
N GLN A 29 3.39 -8.94 -23.16
CA GLN A 29 4.56 -8.06 -23.17
C GLN A 29 4.57 -7.05 -22.02
N GLU A 30 3.40 -6.53 -21.65
CA GLU A 30 3.21 -5.52 -20.59
C GLU A 30 2.46 -6.12 -19.39
N PHE A 31 2.90 -7.29 -18.94
CA PHE A 31 2.23 -8.02 -17.89
C PHE A 31 2.42 -7.36 -16.52
N ALA A 32 1.32 -7.14 -15.80
CA ALA A 32 1.32 -6.59 -14.44
C ALA A 32 0.75 -7.61 -13.44
N VAL A 33 1.38 -7.74 -12.27
CA VAL A 33 0.87 -8.60 -11.18
C VAL A 33 0.57 -7.82 -9.93
N LEU A 34 -0.46 -8.25 -9.20
CA LEU A 34 -0.64 -7.88 -7.80
C LEU A 34 0.14 -8.91 -6.94
N PRO A 35 1.21 -8.49 -6.25
CA PRO A 35 2.03 -9.40 -5.44
C PRO A 35 1.42 -9.61 -4.05
N VAL A 36 1.42 -10.86 -3.59
CA VAL A 36 0.95 -11.27 -2.26
C VAL A 36 2.09 -11.99 -1.53
N PRO A 37 2.47 -11.57 -0.30
CA PRO A 37 1.91 -10.46 0.49
C PRO A 37 2.24 -9.05 -0.04
N GLY A 38 3.34 -8.88 -0.76
CA GLY A 38 3.78 -7.59 -1.27
C GLY A 38 5.13 -7.67 -1.98
N ALA A 39 5.45 -6.67 -2.81
CA ALA A 39 6.68 -6.68 -3.61
C ALA A 39 7.96 -6.60 -2.77
N ASP A 40 7.87 -6.01 -1.58
CA ASP A 40 8.90 -6.00 -0.54
C ASP A 40 9.21 -7.42 -0.01
N VAL A 41 8.19 -8.22 0.26
CA VAL A 41 8.34 -9.62 0.71
C VAL A 41 8.86 -10.51 -0.42
N LEU A 42 8.39 -10.32 -1.66
CA LEU A 42 8.96 -10.99 -2.83
C LEU A 42 10.47 -10.67 -2.97
N ARG A 43 10.86 -9.41 -2.77
CA ARG A 43 12.26 -8.98 -2.83
C ARG A 43 13.14 -9.54 -1.71
N SER A 44 12.62 -9.83 -0.52
CA SER A 44 13.43 -10.50 0.52
C SER A 44 13.69 -11.98 0.22
N TYR A 45 12.73 -12.66 -0.43
CA TYR A 45 12.94 -13.98 -1.06
C TYR A 45 13.84 -13.94 -2.33
N GLY A 46 14.24 -12.75 -2.79
CA GLY A 46 15.08 -12.57 -3.98
C GLY A 46 14.35 -12.60 -5.32
N LEU A 47 13.01 -12.57 -5.34
CA LEU A 47 12.19 -12.56 -6.55
C LEU A 47 11.95 -11.11 -7.02
N TYR A 48 12.75 -10.64 -7.99
CA TYR A 48 12.65 -9.30 -8.57
C TYR A 48 11.80 -9.32 -9.85
N LEU A 49 10.61 -8.72 -9.81
CA LEU A 49 9.64 -8.73 -10.90
C LEU A 49 10.04 -7.77 -12.03
N GLU A 50 10.60 -6.62 -11.63
CA GLU A 50 10.99 -5.52 -12.50
C GLU A 50 12.04 -5.96 -13.53
N ASP A 51 12.97 -6.82 -13.13
CA ASP A 51 14.00 -7.43 -13.99
C ASP A 51 13.42 -8.35 -15.08
N ARG A 52 12.33 -9.05 -14.75
CA ARG A 52 11.60 -9.94 -15.66
C ARG A 52 10.69 -9.13 -16.59
N GLY A 53 10.69 -7.79 -16.45
CA GLY A 53 9.80 -6.85 -17.13
C GLY A 53 8.33 -7.05 -16.75
N ILE A 54 8.09 -7.51 -15.52
CA ILE A 54 6.75 -7.66 -14.93
C ILE A 54 6.50 -6.44 -14.05
N ARG A 55 5.41 -5.72 -14.31
CA ARG A 55 5.03 -4.53 -13.52
C ARG A 55 4.32 -4.93 -12.23
N ILE A 56 4.50 -4.16 -11.17
CA ILE A 56 3.65 -4.23 -9.97
C ILE A 56 2.37 -3.44 -10.26
N ALA A 57 1.21 -4.08 -10.10
CA ALA A 57 -0.08 -3.45 -10.31
C ALA A 57 -0.49 -2.59 -9.10
N ASP A 58 -1.03 -1.40 -9.33
CA ASP A 58 -1.46 -0.49 -8.26
C ASP A 58 -2.81 -0.89 -7.62
N SER A 59 -3.59 -1.74 -8.31
CA SER A 59 -4.86 -2.29 -7.82
C SER A 59 -5.21 -3.62 -8.54
N PRO A 60 -6.16 -4.42 -8.02
CA PRO A 60 -6.67 -5.60 -8.74
C PRO A 60 -7.17 -5.29 -10.16
N ARG A 61 -7.77 -4.12 -10.37
CA ARG A 61 -8.30 -3.67 -11.68
C ARG A 61 -7.20 -3.39 -12.72
N ASP A 62 -6.00 -3.09 -12.26
CA ASP A 62 -4.80 -2.83 -13.07
C ASP A 62 -3.92 -4.08 -13.26
N ALA A 63 -4.20 -5.15 -12.52
CA ALA A 63 -3.47 -6.41 -12.60
C ALA A 63 -3.92 -7.26 -13.81
N HIS A 64 -2.97 -8.08 -14.29
CA HIS A 64 -3.19 -9.19 -15.22
C HIS A 64 -3.04 -10.56 -14.52
N GLY A 65 -2.65 -10.57 -13.24
CA GLY A 65 -2.62 -11.78 -12.43
C GLY A 65 -2.28 -11.51 -10.96
N LEU A 66 -2.55 -12.51 -10.13
CA LEU A 66 -2.13 -12.55 -8.72
C LEU A 66 -0.88 -13.44 -8.61
N LEU A 67 0.18 -12.95 -7.99
CA LEU A 67 1.38 -13.73 -7.69
C LEU A 67 1.51 -13.89 -6.18
N VAL A 68 1.35 -15.12 -5.68
CA VAL A 68 1.48 -15.44 -4.26
C VAL A 68 2.81 -16.13 -3.99
N ALA A 69 3.58 -15.61 -3.03
CA ALA A 69 4.90 -16.11 -2.67
C ALA A 69 5.04 -16.36 -1.16
N GLY A 70 5.61 -17.50 -0.79
CA GLY A 70 5.84 -17.88 0.60
C GLY A 70 4.56 -18.23 1.40
N ILE A 71 4.72 -18.45 2.70
CA ILE A 71 3.63 -18.88 3.59
C ILE A 71 2.79 -17.68 4.01
N ILE A 72 1.50 -17.70 3.66
CA ILE A 72 0.50 -16.72 4.07
C ILE A 72 -0.51 -17.30 5.05
N SER A 73 -1.13 -16.44 5.86
CA SER A 73 -2.23 -16.79 6.76
C SER A 73 -3.53 -17.08 5.99
N GLU A 74 -4.51 -17.70 6.66
CA GLU A 74 -5.85 -17.93 6.10
C GLU A 74 -6.57 -16.60 5.82
N GLN A 75 -6.45 -15.63 6.72
CA GLN A 75 -7.01 -14.29 6.62
C GLN A 75 -6.44 -13.54 5.40
N LEU A 76 -5.12 -13.62 5.18
CA LEU A 76 -4.50 -13.01 4.00
C LEU A 76 -4.86 -13.78 2.72
N ALA A 77 -5.04 -15.10 2.78
CA ALA A 77 -5.50 -15.92 1.67
C ALA A 77 -6.92 -15.57 1.23
N GLU A 78 -7.84 -15.29 2.16
CA GLU A 78 -9.19 -14.78 1.85
C GLU A 78 -9.14 -13.41 1.16
N LYS A 79 -8.34 -12.48 1.69
CA LYS A 79 -8.13 -11.16 1.07
C LYS A 79 -7.54 -11.30 -0.34
N ALA A 80 -6.59 -12.23 -0.52
CA ALA A 80 -5.98 -12.56 -1.81
C ALA A 80 -6.99 -13.18 -2.80
N ALA A 81 -7.94 -13.99 -2.31
CA ALA A 81 -9.02 -14.55 -3.10
C ALA A 81 -10.02 -13.49 -3.58
N ILE A 82 -10.40 -12.56 -2.70
CA ILE A 82 -11.22 -11.38 -3.08
C ILE A 82 -10.48 -10.53 -4.12
N ALA A 83 -9.21 -10.24 -3.90
CA ALA A 83 -8.39 -9.51 -4.87
C ALA A 83 -8.32 -10.23 -6.22
N TYR A 84 -8.02 -11.54 -6.26
CA TYR A 84 -8.02 -12.35 -7.49
C TYR A 84 -9.38 -12.34 -8.19
N ALA A 85 -10.49 -12.40 -7.44
CA ALA A 85 -11.83 -12.32 -8.00
C ALA A 85 -12.09 -11.00 -8.74
N GLN A 86 -11.53 -9.89 -8.25
CA GLN A 86 -11.63 -8.55 -8.84
C GLN A 86 -10.70 -8.30 -10.05
N ILE A 87 -9.69 -9.14 -10.31
CA ILE A 87 -8.78 -8.97 -11.45
C ILE A 87 -9.54 -9.19 -12.79
N PRO A 88 -9.42 -8.31 -13.80
CA PRO A 88 -10.07 -8.48 -15.10
C PRO A 88 -9.61 -9.76 -15.85
N ARG A 89 -10.54 -10.45 -16.53
CA ARG A 89 -10.18 -11.64 -17.35
C ARG A 89 -9.73 -11.24 -18.76
N PRO A 90 -8.72 -11.91 -19.37
CA PRO A 90 -7.97 -13.03 -18.82
C PRO A 90 -6.98 -12.62 -17.73
N ARG A 91 -6.97 -13.38 -16.63
CA ARG A 91 -6.06 -13.24 -15.49
C ARG A 91 -5.29 -14.53 -15.24
N LEU A 92 -4.14 -14.45 -14.57
CA LEU A 92 -3.40 -15.62 -14.08
C LEU A 92 -3.39 -15.68 -12.55
N LEU A 93 -3.34 -16.90 -12.00
CA LEU A 93 -2.94 -17.18 -10.62
C LEU A 93 -1.57 -17.89 -10.62
N ILE A 94 -0.57 -17.27 -9.98
CA ILE A 94 0.83 -17.74 -9.99
C ILE A 94 1.24 -18.04 -8.56
N PHE A 95 1.70 -19.26 -8.28
CA PHE A 95 2.27 -19.64 -6.97
C PHE A 95 3.79 -19.77 -7.08
N ALA A 96 4.52 -19.05 -6.23
CA ALA A 96 5.98 -19.06 -6.14
C ALA A 96 6.45 -19.67 -4.81
N GLY A 97 6.91 -20.92 -4.86
CA GLY A 97 7.27 -21.69 -3.66
C GLY A 97 6.09 -22.06 -2.76
N VAL A 98 4.87 -22.18 -3.31
CA VAL A 98 3.65 -22.50 -2.56
C VAL A 98 2.91 -23.68 -3.19
N ASP A 99 2.54 -24.67 -2.38
CA ASP A 99 1.85 -25.88 -2.84
C ASP A 99 0.33 -25.69 -2.97
N ALA A 100 -0.34 -25.20 -1.93
CA ALA A 100 -1.78 -24.95 -1.94
C ALA A 100 -2.14 -23.82 -0.98
N ILE A 101 -3.21 -23.09 -1.30
CA ILE A 101 -3.81 -22.05 -0.45
C ILE A 101 -5.33 -22.33 -0.47
N PRO A 102 -5.97 -22.70 0.66
CA PRO A 102 -7.35 -23.19 0.67
C PRO A 102 -8.38 -22.23 0.05
N SER A 103 -8.22 -20.93 0.28
CA SER A 103 -9.14 -19.89 -0.18
C SER A 103 -9.00 -19.55 -1.68
N LEU A 104 -8.01 -20.11 -2.38
CA LEU A 104 -7.70 -19.83 -3.78
C LEU A 104 -7.87 -21.10 -4.65
N PRO A 105 -8.18 -20.95 -5.95
CA PRO A 105 -8.24 -22.09 -6.86
C PRO A 105 -6.84 -22.66 -7.12
N LYS A 106 -6.78 -23.82 -7.81
CA LYS A 106 -5.51 -24.35 -8.34
C LYS A 106 -4.83 -23.27 -9.20
N PRO A 107 -3.52 -23.02 -9.03
CA PRO A 107 -2.82 -21.97 -9.78
C PRO A 107 -2.66 -22.34 -11.25
N ASP A 108 -2.67 -21.32 -12.10
CA ASP A 108 -2.41 -21.39 -13.54
C ASP A 108 -0.92 -21.65 -13.83
N ILE A 109 -0.01 -21.18 -12.96
CA ILE A 109 1.45 -21.33 -13.05
C ILE A 109 2.04 -21.66 -11.67
N ARG A 110 3.05 -22.54 -11.62
CA ARG A 110 3.80 -22.92 -10.40
C ARG A 110 5.29 -22.79 -10.63
N VAL A 111 5.96 -21.96 -9.84
CA VAL A 111 7.40 -21.71 -9.93
C VAL A 111 8.11 -21.86 -8.59
N SER A 112 9.43 -22.05 -8.63
CA SER A 112 10.30 -21.82 -7.47
C SER A 112 10.44 -20.32 -7.19
N LEU A 113 10.69 -19.93 -5.93
CA LEU A 113 11.04 -18.55 -5.58
C LEU A 113 12.28 -18.05 -6.34
N ALA A 114 13.23 -18.96 -6.64
CA ALA A 114 14.44 -18.70 -7.40
C ALA A 114 14.28 -18.94 -8.92
N THR A 115 13.08 -18.73 -9.48
CA THR A 115 12.84 -18.91 -10.92
C THR A 115 13.38 -17.72 -11.74
N GLU A 116 14.07 -18.01 -12.83
CA GLU A 116 14.38 -17.02 -13.88
C GLU A 116 13.40 -17.10 -15.07
N THR A 117 12.59 -18.17 -15.19
CA THR A 117 11.71 -18.47 -16.34
C THR A 117 10.28 -17.93 -16.24
N LEU A 118 9.98 -17.14 -15.20
CA LEU A 118 8.63 -16.66 -14.91
C LEU A 118 7.98 -15.91 -16.08
N ARG A 119 8.75 -15.11 -16.84
CA ARG A 119 8.22 -14.35 -17.99
C ARG A 119 7.80 -15.28 -19.11
N GLU A 120 8.64 -16.25 -19.43
CA GLU A 120 8.44 -17.26 -20.47
C GLU A 120 7.22 -18.13 -20.15
N GLU A 121 7.07 -18.53 -18.88
CA GLU A 121 5.92 -19.30 -18.40
C GLU A 121 4.61 -18.51 -18.50
N ILE A 122 4.61 -17.22 -18.13
CA ILE A 122 3.46 -16.31 -18.30
C ILE A 122 3.09 -16.17 -19.78
N GLN A 123 4.07 -15.91 -20.65
CA GLN A 123 3.87 -15.77 -22.10
C GLN A 123 3.35 -17.07 -22.72
N GLN A 124 3.90 -18.22 -22.32
CA GLN A 124 3.45 -19.54 -22.75
C GLN A 124 2.00 -19.78 -22.32
N HIS A 125 1.67 -19.59 -21.03
CA HIS A 125 0.34 -19.87 -20.51
C HIS A 125 -0.72 -18.98 -21.20
N LEU A 126 -0.51 -17.66 -21.27
CA LEU A 126 -1.46 -16.74 -21.92
C LEU A 126 -1.68 -17.12 -23.39
N SER A 127 -0.62 -17.45 -24.13
CA SER A 127 -0.70 -17.81 -25.56
C SER A 127 -1.37 -19.17 -25.84
N GLN A 128 -1.73 -19.93 -24.80
CA GLN A 128 -2.35 -21.26 -24.91
C GLN A 128 -3.71 -21.36 -24.21
N GLN A 129 -3.95 -20.59 -23.14
CA GLN A 129 -5.04 -20.87 -22.19
C GLN A 129 -5.91 -19.65 -21.86
N ALA A 130 -5.57 -18.43 -22.29
CA ALA A 130 -6.26 -17.21 -21.89
C ALA A 130 -7.75 -17.13 -22.32
N TRP A 131 -8.22 -17.98 -23.24
CA TRP A 131 -9.66 -18.17 -23.48
C TRP A 131 -10.02 -19.67 -23.53
N SER A 132 -11.19 -20.03 -23.01
CA SER A 132 -11.76 -21.38 -23.11
C SER A 132 -13.29 -21.31 -23.29
N PRO A 133 -13.93 -22.21 -24.06
CA PRO A 133 -15.38 -22.29 -24.13
C PRO A 133 -16.03 -22.74 -22.80
N GLU A 134 -15.29 -23.47 -21.96
CA GLU A 134 -15.75 -24.07 -20.70
C GLU A 134 -15.29 -23.29 -19.45
N THR A 135 -14.98 -21.98 -19.55
CA THR A 135 -14.66 -21.22 -18.34
C THR A 135 -15.89 -20.84 -17.52
N GLU A 136 -15.88 -21.24 -16.26
CA GLU A 136 -16.76 -20.74 -15.20
C GLU A 136 -16.07 -19.61 -14.39
N PRO A 137 -16.82 -18.66 -13.82
CA PRO A 137 -16.25 -17.67 -12.92
C PRO A 137 -15.71 -18.28 -11.62
N PHE A 138 -14.53 -17.85 -11.19
CA PHE A 138 -14.19 -17.88 -9.77
C PHE A 138 -14.79 -16.67 -9.06
N GLU A 139 -15.56 -16.96 -8.02
CA GLU A 139 -16.24 -16.08 -7.07
C GLU A 139 -15.92 -16.60 -5.66
N THR A 140 -15.83 -15.72 -4.66
CA THR A 140 -15.66 -16.12 -3.26
C THR A 140 -16.99 -15.98 -2.51
N ASP A 141 -17.23 -16.82 -1.51
CA ASP A 141 -18.50 -16.77 -0.78
C ASP A 141 -18.66 -15.46 0.02
N LYS A 142 -17.55 -14.86 0.49
CA LYS A 142 -17.55 -13.52 1.11
C LYS A 142 -17.93 -12.39 0.14
N LEU A 143 -17.74 -12.54 -1.17
CA LEU A 143 -18.25 -11.57 -2.14
C LEU A 143 -19.77 -11.71 -2.29
N LYS A 144 -20.29 -12.95 -2.36
CA LYS A 144 -21.74 -13.22 -2.42
C LYS A 144 -22.45 -12.69 -1.17
N GLU A 145 -21.92 -12.95 0.03
CA GLU A 145 -22.43 -12.37 1.28
C GLU A 145 -22.46 -10.83 1.27
N GLY A 146 -21.47 -10.19 0.63
CA GLY A 146 -21.40 -8.74 0.50
C GLY A 146 -22.44 -8.19 -0.47
N GLU A 147 -22.62 -8.85 -1.62
CA GLU A 147 -23.64 -8.53 -2.61
C GLU A 147 -25.06 -8.75 -2.06
N GLU A 148 -25.30 -9.83 -1.31
CA GLU A 148 -26.57 -10.08 -0.63
C GLU A 148 -26.88 -9.05 0.46
N LYS A 149 -25.89 -8.59 1.24
CA LYS A 149 -26.08 -7.50 2.21
C LYS A 149 -26.39 -6.18 1.53
N ALA A 150 -25.59 -5.79 0.53
CA ALA A 150 -25.81 -4.55 -0.23
C ALA A 150 -27.17 -4.53 -0.95
N ALA A 151 -27.63 -5.66 -1.48
CA ALA A 151 -28.95 -5.79 -2.09
C ALA A 151 -30.09 -5.65 -1.07
N ASN A 152 -29.93 -6.17 0.15
CA ASN A 152 -30.92 -6.01 1.22
C ASN A 152 -30.97 -4.56 1.73
N ASP A 153 -29.83 -3.91 1.94
CA ASP A 153 -29.77 -2.52 2.39
C ASP A 153 -30.36 -1.55 1.34
N GLN A 154 -30.08 -1.75 0.05
CA GLN A 154 -30.71 -0.98 -1.03
C GLN A 154 -32.21 -1.27 -1.18
N GLY A 155 -32.68 -2.43 -0.71
CA GLY A 155 -34.11 -2.78 -0.66
C GLY A 155 -34.97 -1.86 0.24
N GLY A 156 -34.35 -1.07 1.13
CA GLY A 156 -35.03 -0.10 1.97
C GLY A 156 -35.59 1.13 1.24
N HIS A 157 -35.04 1.48 0.07
CA HIS A 157 -35.43 2.69 -0.68
C HIS A 157 -36.30 2.37 -1.90
N MET A 158 -37.58 2.05 -1.65
CA MET A 158 -38.59 2.04 -2.71
C MET A 158 -38.78 3.45 -3.28
N HIS A 159 -38.26 3.68 -4.48
CA HIS A 159 -38.59 4.87 -5.27
C HIS A 159 -40.10 4.86 -5.60
N HIS A 160 -40.89 5.69 -4.90
CA HIS A 160 -42.25 6.02 -5.30
C HIS A 160 -42.23 6.84 -6.59
N GLY A 161 -42.13 6.16 -7.73
CA GLY A 161 -42.33 6.78 -9.04
C GLY A 161 -43.79 7.20 -9.19
N HIS A 162 -44.04 8.50 -9.28
CA HIS A 162 -45.36 9.05 -9.60
C HIS A 162 -45.75 8.73 -11.05
N GLY A 163 -46.31 7.53 -11.27
CA GLY A 163 -47.12 7.22 -12.44
C GLY A 163 -48.51 7.82 -12.28
N GLY A 164 -48.90 8.74 -13.17
CA GLY A 164 -50.17 9.46 -13.06
C GLY A 164 -51.40 8.58 -13.25
N GLU A 165 -52.44 8.84 -12.47
CA GLU A 165 -53.72 8.13 -12.58
C GLU A 165 -54.46 8.47 -13.88
N HIS A 166 -54.74 7.46 -14.70
CA HIS A 166 -55.83 7.50 -15.68
C HIS A 166 -56.81 6.37 -15.38
N HIS A 167 -57.91 6.72 -14.70
CA HIS A 167 -59.01 5.80 -14.43
C HIS A 167 -59.62 5.23 -15.72
N HIS A 168 -59.69 3.92 -15.82
CA HIS A 168 -60.78 3.24 -16.52
C HIS A 168 -61.25 2.03 -15.70
N HIS A 169 -62.54 2.00 -15.40
CA HIS A 169 -63.22 0.85 -14.80
C HIS A 169 -63.20 -0.35 -15.75
N MET A 170 -63.00 -1.56 -15.22
CA MET A 170 -64.16 -2.40 -14.88
C MET A 170 -63.83 -3.55 -13.92
N GLU A 171 -64.90 -4.18 -13.43
CA GLU A 171 -64.94 -5.03 -12.23
C GLU A 171 -64.24 -6.39 -12.41
N GLY A 172 -63.84 -6.98 -11.28
CA GLY A 172 -63.29 -8.33 -11.23
C GLY A 172 -64.28 -9.38 -10.75
N GLY A 173 -63.89 -10.64 -10.92
CA GLY A 173 -64.59 -11.84 -10.46
C GLY A 173 -64.41 -12.99 -11.46
N SER A 174 -64.29 -14.26 -11.07
CA SER A 174 -64.15 -14.83 -9.73
C SER A 174 -63.84 -16.33 -9.86
N GLU A 175 -62.81 -16.81 -9.15
CA GLU A 175 -62.68 -18.17 -8.60
C GLU A 175 -62.67 -19.46 -9.49
N GLU A 176 -61.87 -20.43 -8.99
CA GLU A 176 -61.99 -21.89 -9.12
C GLU A 176 -61.75 -22.64 -10.46
N LYS A 177 -60.59 -23.33 -10.49
CA LYS A 177 -60.39 -24.77 -10.80
C LYS A 177 -60.92 -25.36 -12.14
N GLY A 178 -59.98 -25.83 -12.96
CA GLY A 178 -60.26 -26.75 -14.08
C GLY A 178 -59.03 -27.53 -14.53
N ASP A 179 -58.68 -28.62 -13.84
CA ASP A 179 -57.61 -29.54 -14.26
C ASP A 179 -58.04 -30.42 -15.45
N LYS A 180 -57.27 -30.39 -16.54
CA LYS A 180 -57.18 -31.44 -17.59
C LYS A 180 -56.20 -31.10 -18.73
N GLN A 181 -55.18 -31.93 -18.89
CA GLN A 181 -54.74 -32.44 -20.21
C GLN A 181 -55.73 -33.54 -20.69
N PRO A 182 -55.69 -34.10 -21.93
CA PRO A 182 -54.55 -34.09 -22.88
C PRO A 182 -54.90 -34.04 -24.39
N GLU A 183 -53.86 -34.19 -25.25
CA GLU A 183 -53.92 -34.64 -26.68
C GLU A 183 -54.67 -33.74 -27.70
N LYS A 184 -54.46 -33.76 -29.03
CA LYS A 184 -53.40 -34.27 -29.95
C LYS A 184 -53.56 -33.57 -31.33
N GLU A 185 -52.63 -33.84 -32.27
CA GLU A 185 -52.74 -33.53 -33.71
C GLU A 185 -52.75 -32.03 -34.09
N GLY A 186 -52.41 -31.60 -35.30
CA GLY A 186 -51.89 -32.32 -36.48
C GLY A 186 -51.68 -31.36 -37.67
N HIS A 187 -50.92 -31.82 -38.69
CA HIS A 187 -50.56 -31.10 -39.93
C HIS A 187 -49.65 -29.86 -39.78
N GLU A 188 -48.92 -29.35 -40.78
CA GLU A 188 -48.14 -29.89 -41.93
C GLU A 188 -48.05 -28.84 -43.05
N SER A 189 -46.82 -28.42 -43.35
CA SER A 189 -46.31 -28.14 -44.71
C SER A 189 -46.66 -26.84 -45.47
N SER A 190 -45.76 -26.53 -46.43
CA SER A 190 -45.69 -25.37 -47.35
C SER A 190 -45.52 -24.01 -46.68
N ASP A 191 -44.42 -23.26 -46.88
CA ASP A 191 -43.78 -22.78 -48.12
C ASP A 191 -44.65 -21.89 -48.99
N HIS A 192 -44.24 -20.62 -49.15
CA HIS A 192 -43.78 -20.14 -50.45
C HIS A 192 -42.94 -18.85 -50.33
N SER A 193 -41.93 -18.74 -51.19
CA SER A 193 -41.04 -17.59 -51.33
C SER A 193 -41.54 -16.55 -52.33
N HIS A 194 -41.03 -15.31 -52.25
CA HIS A 194 -40.62 -14.37 -53.34
C HIS A 194 -41.04 -12.90 -53.08
N ASN A 195 -40.47 -11.87 -53.73
CA ASN A 195 -39.06 -11.56 -54.09
C ASN A 195 -39.00 -10.13 -54.69
N HIS A 196 -37.90 -9.38 -54.49
CA HIS A 196 -37.59 -8.07 -55.13
C HIS A 196 -38.61 -6.91 -54.89
N ALA A 197 -38.34 -5.62 -55.18
CA ALA A 197 -37.13 -4.95 -55.66
C ALA A 197 -36.96 -3.50 -55.13
N GLU A 198 -35.70 -3.06 -55.14
CA GLU A 198 -35.12 -1.73 -55.41
C GLU A 198 -36.02 -0.55 -55.85
N HIS A 199 -35.64 0.68 -55.43
CA HIS A 199 -35.26 1.76 -56.37
C HIS A 199 -34.37 2.82 -55.68
N GLU A 200 -33.58 3.56 -56.48
CA GLU A 200 -32.49 4.47 -56.04
C GLU A 200 -32.85 5.99 -56.12
N HIS A 201 -31.80 6.84 -56.00
CA HIS A 201 -31.62 8.23 -56.50
C HIS A 201 -31.71 9.36 -55.43
N HIS A 202 -30.87 10.41 -55.41
CA HIS A 202 -29.80 10.89 -56.32
C HIS A 202 -28.62 11.60 -55.59
N HIS A 203 -27.55 11.94 -56.33
CA HIS A 203 -26.42 12.83 -55.98
C HIS A 203 -26.86 14.32 -55.83
N HIS A 204 -26.07 15.32 -55.42
CA HIS A 204 -24.60 15.60 -55.39
C HIS A 204 -24.23 16.36 -54.07
N GLY A 205 -22.98 16.64 -53.70
CA GLY A 205 -21.67 16.41 -54.32
C GLY A 205 -20.80 17.69 -54.29
N GLY A 206 -19.59 17.63 -53.74
CA GLY A 206 -18.68 18.78 -53.62
C GLY A 206 -17.30 18.37 -53.07
N SER A 207 -16.28 18.46 -53.91
CA SER A 207 -14.90 17.97 -53.68
C SER A 207 -13.91 19.10 -53.46
N HIS A 208 -12.79 18.83 -52.79
CA HIS A 208 -11.47 19.32 -53.24
C HIS A 208 -10.33 18.49 -52.61
N GLU A 209 -9.31 18.18 -53.41
CA GLU A 209 -8.07 17.47 -53.04
C GLU A 209 -6.84 18.31 -53.44
N ALA A 210 -5.76 18.20 -52.66
CA ALA A 210 -4.34 18.49 -52.96
C ALA A 210 -3.57 18.36 -51.62
N GLU A 211 -2.70 17.38 -51.40
CA GLU A 211 -1.36 17.12 -51.98
C GLU A 211 -0.21 17.92 -51.33
N GLU A 212 0.76 17.12 -50.84
CA GLU A 212 2.20 17.30 -50.58
C GLU A 212 2.80 18.64 -50.09
N GLY A 213 3.76 18.51 -49.15
CA GLY A 213 4.60 19.62 -48.68
C GLY A 213 5.53 19.21 -47.53
N GLU A 214 6.70 18.63 -47.85
CA GLU A 214 7.82 18.56 -46.88
C GLU A 214 8.35 19.97 -46.62
N HIS A 215 8.63 20.34 -45.36
CA HIS A 215 9.63 21.37 -45.08
C HIS A 215 10.31 21.16 -43.72
N GLN A 216 11.64 21.27 -43.74
CA GLN A 216 12.51 21.41 -42.57
C GLN A 216 12.71 22.90 -42.28
N GLU A 217 12.87 23.28 -41.02
CA GLU A 217 13.57 24.53 -40.66
C GLU A 217 14.56 24.26 -39.51
N GLU A 218 15.81 24.69 -39.72
CA GLU A 218 16.88 24.75 -38.71
C GLU A 218 17.29 26.21 -38.48
N HIS A 219 17.95 26.47 -37.35
CA HIS A 219 18.65 27.73 -37.02
C HIS A 219 17.73 28.94 -36.70
N HIS A 220 18.12 29.91 -35.85
CA HIS A 220 19.48 30.37 -35.54
C HIS A 220 19.74 30.70 -34.05
N ASP A 221 21.00 30.52 -33.65
CA ASP A 221 21.60 31.13 -32.46
C ASP A 221 21.68 32.66 -32.55
N HIS A 222 21.69 33.33 -31.40
CA HIS A 222 22.51 34.54 -31.23
C HIS A 222 23.02 34.72 -29.79
N GLU A 223 24.34 34.57 -29.61
CA GLU A 223 25.04 35.00 -28.40
C GLU A 223 25.04 36.53 -28.26
N LYS A 224 25.07 37.03 -27.01
CA LYS A 224 25.82 38.25 -26.63
C LYS A 224 25.99 38.41 -25.11
N GLN A 225 27.23 38.20 -24.67
CA GLN A 225 27.86 38.77 -23.47
C GLN A 225 29.02 39.69 -23.93
N PRO A 226 29.82 40.35 -23.05
CA PRO A 226 29.72 40.54 -21.59
C PRO A 226 29.76 42.03 -21.18
N HIS A 227 29.79 42.33 -19.87
CA HIS A 227 30.66 43.36 -19.27
C HIS A 227 30.92 43.08 -17.77
N HIS A 228 31.86 43.80 -17.14
CA HIS A 228 32.61 43.36 -15.94
C HIS A 228 32.20 44.01 -14.59
N HIS A 229 32.35 43.21 -13.50
CA HIS A 229 33.06 43.44 -12.20
C HIS A 229 33.31 44.88 -11.63
N PRO A 230 33.57 45.06 -10.29
CA PRO A 230 34.17 44.10 -9.33
C PRO A 230 33.55 44.02 -7.90
N MET A 231 34.28 43.34 -7.00
CA MET A 231 33.95 42.94 -5.61
C MET A 231 33.90 44.07 -4.56
N ASN A 232 33.39 43.77 -3.36
CA ASN A 232 34.20 43.85 -2.13
C ASN A 232 33.76 42.82 -1.05
N GLN A 233 34.48 42.76 0.09
CA GLN A 233 34.34 41.79 1.19
C GLN A 233 33.99 42.45 2.55
N GLY A 234 33.58 41.61 3.51
CA GLY A 234 33.47 41.90 4.96
C GLY A 234 32.12 42.49 5.40
N SER A 235 31.77 42.56 6.69
CA SER A 235 32.23 41.84 7.90
C SER A 235 31.54 42.50 9.10
N ASP A 236 31.04 41.72 10.07
CA ASP A 236 30.57 42.20 11.40
C ASP A 236 29.37 43.19 11.35
N ALA A 237 28.69 43.56 12.45
CA ALA A 237 28.19 42.76 13.59
C ALA A 237 27.03 43.55 14.28
N ASP A 238 26.17 42.81 15.00
CA ASP A 238 25.37 43.22 16.19
C ASP A 238 24.41 44.45 16.22
N GLU A 239 23.48 44.33 17.18
CA GLU A 239 22.80 45.38 17.96
C GLU A 239 21.82 46.41 17.33
N ASP A 240 20.54 46.06 17.46
CA ASP A 240 19.58 46.69 18.40
C ASP A 240 18.70 47.94 18.09
N GLN A 241 17.48 47.82 18.64
CA GLN A 241 16.59 48.84 19.23
C GLN A 241 15.98 50.03 18.43
N GLN A 242 14.66 49.86 18.21
CA GLN A 242 13.57 50.75 18.69
C GLN A 242 13.21 52.09 17.99
N SER A 243 11.95 52.45 18.26
CA SER A 243 11.23 53.74 18.18
C SER A 243 10.77 54.32 16.82
N GLU A 244 9.46 54.60 16.80
CA GLU A 244 8.79 55.87 16.43
C GLU A 244 9.51 56.78 15.40
N GLY A 245 8.93 57.17 14.26
CA GLY A 245 7.53 57.15 13.82
C GLY A 245 6.86 58.51 13.98
N HIS A 246 6.48 59.18 12.88
CA HIS A 246 5.51 60.28 12.88
C HIS A 246 4.86 60.49 11.50
N LYS A 247 3.66 61.08 11.49
CA LYS A 247 2.81 61.37 10.31
C LYS A 247 3.34 62.59 9.54
N HIS A 248 2.95 62.75 8.26
CA HIS A 248 2.37 64.02 7.80
C HIS A 248 1.45 63.86 6.57
N GLN A 249 0.41 64.70 6.55
CA GLN A 249 -0.53 65.00 5.45
C GLN A 249 0.13 65.97 4.43
N HIS A 250 -0.36 66.36 3.25
CA HIS A 250 -1.62 66.25 2.46
C HIS A 250 -1.32 66.69 0.99
N LYS A 251 -2.18 66.77 -0.06
CA LYS A 251 -3.62 66.55 -0.36
C LYS A 251 -3.78 66.39 -1.92
N ASN A 252 -4.97 66.65 -2.47
CA ASN A 252 -5.34 66.99 -3.87
C ASN A 252 -5.67 65.84 -4.85
N ASP A 253 -6.87 65.28 -4.66
CA ASP A 253 -8.02 65.35 -5.58
C ASP A 253 -7.80 65.46 -7.11
N ASP A 254 -8.52 64.64 -7.90
CA ASP A 254 -9.75 65.12 -8.60
C ASP A 254 -10.66 63.97 -9.15
N GLY A 255 -11.96 64.25 -9.32
CA GLY A 255 -12.93 63.59 -10.24
C GLY A 255 -13.62 62.24 -9.87
N GLY A 256 -14.98 62.21 -9.87
CA GLY A 256 -15.75 60.96 -10.12
C GLY A 256 -17.00 60.61 -9.26
N GLU A 257 -18.04 61.46 -9.29
CA GLU A 257 -19.51 61.21 -9.14
C GLU A 257 -20.03 59.76 -8.85
N GLN A 258 -20.82 59.51 -7.78
CA GLN A 258 -22.28 59.75 -7.56
C GLN A 258 -23.23 58.71 -8.21
N GLU A 259 -24.37 58.28 -7.63
CA GLU A 259 -24.97 58.49 -6.28
C GLU A 259 -25.92 57.30 -5.90
N VAL A 260 -26.56 57.34 -4.72
CA VAL A 260 -27.45 56.29 -4.18
C VAL A 260 -28.91 56.75 -4.14
N HIS A 261 -29.85 55.89 -4.53
CA HIS A 261 -31.30 56.13 -4.35
C HIS A 261 -31.97 55.10 -3.44
N GLN A 262 -32.71 55.61 -2.45
CA GLN A 262 -33.82 54.92 -1.79
C GLN A 262 -35.15 55.42 -2.40
N HIS A 263 -36.23 54.67 -2.22
CA HIS A 263 -37.59 55.19 -2.43
C HIS A 263 -38.58 54.54 -1.45
N GLU A 264 -39.42 55.37 -0.83
CA GLU A 264 -40.51 54.96 0.05
C GLU A 264 -41.86 54.90 -0.69
N GLY A 265 -42.80 54.14 -0.13
CA GLY A 265 -44.21 54.56 -0.03
C GLY A 265 -45.16 54.17 -1.17
N HIS A 266 -46.18 53.39 -0.84
CA HIS A 266 -47.56 53.57 -1.31
C HIS A 266 -48.53 52.98 -0.26
N ASP A 267 -49.81 53.37 -0.30
CA ASP A 267 -50.63 53.55 0.92
C ASP A 267 -52.06 53.00 0.80
N HIS A 268 -52.71 52.79 1.97
CA HIS A 268 -54.12 52.43 2.21
C HIS A 268 -54.56 51.01 1.75
N HIS A 269 -55.47 50.28 2.40
CA HIS A 269 -56.68 50.69 3.13
C HIS A 269 -56.97 49.85 4.40
N GLN A 270 -57.95 50.30 5.19
CA GLN A 270 -58.41 49.69 6.45
C GLN A 270 -59.92 49.39 6.40
N HIS A 271 -60.37 48.17 6.73
CA HIS A 271 -61.75 47.87 7.16
C HIS A 271 -61.91 46.44 7.70
N GLY A 272 -62.85 46.25 8.63
CA GLY A 272 -63.54 44.98 8.86
C GLY A 272 -62.89 44.01 9.87
N GLY A 273 -63.51 43.85 11.04
CA GLY A 273 -63.29 42.67 11.88
C GLY A 273 -64.21 41.52 11.45
N GLY A 274 -63.71 40.30 11.55
CA GLY A 274 -64.47 39.06 11.33
C GLY A 274 -63.77 37.89 12.00
N GLU A 275 -64.53 36.99 12.62
CA GLU A 275 -64.00 35.80 13.27
C GLU A 275 -63.52 34.80 12.21
N GLY A 276 -62.30 34.27 12.37
CA GLY A 276 -61.65 33.46 11.34
C GLY A 276 -60.60 32.53 11.94
N HIS A 277 -61.07 31.34 12.34
CA HIS A 277 -60.34 30.11 12.67
C HIS A 277 -58.80 30.15 12.72
N ASP A 278 -58.26 29.74 13.87
CA ASP A 278 -56.92 29.15 13.92
C ASP A 278 -56.83 28.00 12.91
N MET A 279 -55.95 28.14 11.93
CA MET A 279 -55.44 27.03 11.13
C MET A 279 -53.96 26.86 11.44
N ASP A 280 -53.67 25.86 12.26
CA ASP A 280 -52.32 25.29 12.37
C ASP A 280 -51.90 24.77 10.99
N HIS A 281 -51.20 25.59 10.23
CA HIS A 281 -50.46 25.14 9.06
C HIS A 281 -49.26 24.32 9.54
N ASP A 282 -49.51 23.04 9.79
CA ASP A 282 -48.49 22.01 9.94
C ASP A 282 -47.65 21.93 8.66
N MET A 283 -46.58 22.74 8.63
CA MET A 283 -45.61 22.83 7.54
C MET A 283 -44.67 21.62 7.58
N GLY A 284 -45.25 20.43 7.37
CA GLY A 284 -44.54 19.16 7.42
C GLY A 284 -43.37 19.10 6.42
N GLY A 285 -42.25 18.55 6.88
CA GLY A 285 -41.22 17.95 6.01
C GLY A 285 -39.97 18.78 5.71
N PHE A 286 -39.99 20.12 5.84
CA PHE A 286 -38.75 20.92 5.66
C PHE A 286 -37.88 20.91 6.92
N MET A 287 -37.23 19.76 7.19
CA MET A 287 -36.09 19.72 8.10
C MET A 287 -34.99 20.64 7.57
N SER A 288 -34.58 21.62 8.38
CA SER A 288 -33.47 22.50 8.03
C SER A 288 -32.20 21.69 7.80
N MET A 289 -31.45 22.01 6.74
CA MET A 289 -30.11 21.43 6.50
C MET A 289 -29.24 21.50 7.77
N VAL A 290 -29.31 22.59 8.52
CA VAL A 290 -28.57 22.80 9.78
C VAL A 290 -29.00 21.83 10.89
N ALA A 291 -30.24 21.33 10.86
CA ALA A 291 -30.74 20.31 11.78
C ALA A 291 -30.32 18.90 11.33
N MET A 292 -30.34 18.61 10.03
CA MET A 292 -29.90 17.32 9.47
C MET A 292 -28.38 17.12 9.62
N THR A 293 -27.59 18.18 9.46
CA THR A 293 -26.13 18.15 9.62
C THR A 293 -25.64 18.60 11.00
N LYS A 294 -26.51 18.58 12.02
CA LYS A 294 -26.19 19.14 13.35
C LYS A 294 -25.13 18.31 14.08
N ASP A 295 -25.32 16.99 14.05
CA ASP A 295 -24.53 16.01 14.79
C ASP A 295 -23.56 15.24 13.87
N MET A 296 -23.43 15.67 12.61
CA MET A 296 -22.42 15.17 11.67
C MET A 296 -21.02 15.71 12.04
N PRO A 297 -19.93 14.95 11.75
CA PRO A 297 -18.58 15.50 11.73
C PRO A 297 -18.48 16.73 10.84
N ARG A 298 -17.51 17.59 11.15
CA ARG A 298 -17.24 18.79 10.36
C ARG A 298 -15.82 18.83 9.86
N SER A 299 -15.71 19.26 8.61
CA SER A 299 -14.48 19.49 7.89
C SER A 299 -13.69 20.65 8.49
N ARG A 300 -12.45 20.84 8.03
CA ARG A 300 -11.56 21.92 8.48
C ARG A 300 -12.10 23.33 8.16
N ASP A 301 -12.94 23.47 7.14
CA ASP A 301 -13.67 24.69 6.78
C ASP A 301 -15.09 24.78 7.39
N GLY A 302 -15.49 23.77 8.18
CA GLY A 302 -16.70 23.79 9.00
C GLY A 302 -17.98 23.35 8.29
N LEU A 303 -17.88 22.85 7.05
CA LEU A 303 -18.94 22.12 6.37
C LEU A 303 -19.16 20.76 7.05
N ALA A 304 -20.27 20.10 6.73
CA ALA A 304 -20.54 18.73 7.15
C ALA A 304 -20.67 17.88 5.88
N MET A 305 -19.80 16.87 5.75
CA MET A 305 -19.79 15.95 4.60
C MET A 305 -20.16 14.54 5.05
N GLU A 306 -20.57 13.71 4.10
CA GLU A 306 -20.74 12.28 4.32
C GLU A 306 -19.37 11.63 4.57
N MET A 307 -19.24 10.90 5.68
CA MET A 307 -18.00 10.25 6.07
C MET A 307 -17.71 9.07 5.14
N ASN A 308 -16.67 9.18 4.33
CA ASN A 308 -16.25 8.11 3.43
C ASN A 308 -15.25 7.18 4.14
N GLU A 309 -15.39 5.86 4.01
CA GLU A 309 -14.39 4.90 4.49
C GLU A 309 -13.58 4.34 3.32
N ALA A 310 -12.26 4.26 3.47
CA ALA A 310 -11.34 3.72 2.48
C ALA A 310 -10.30 2.80 3.12
N HIS A 311 -9.92 1.73 2.41
CA HIS A 311 -8.97 0.74 2.91
C HIS A 311 -7.70 0.72 2.05
N PHE A 312 -6.55 0.89 2.70
CA PHE A 312 -5.23 0.86 2.07
C PHE A 312 -4.48 -0.39 2.53
N GLY A 313 -4.50 -1.43 1.69
CA GLY A 313 -3.91 -2.73 1.96
C GLY A 313 -4.89 -3.89 1.76
N PRO A 314 -4.50 -5.14 2.12
CA PRO A 314 -3.16 -5.54 2.54
C PRO A 314 -2.12 -5.59 1.40
N PHE A 315 -2.52 -5.38 0.15
CA PHE A 315 -1.65 -5.50 -1.04
C PHE A 315 -1.37 -4.16 -1.75
N PHE A 316 -1.59 -3.03 -1.08
CA PHE A 316 -1.38 -1.70 -1.66
C PHE A 316 0.12 -1.40 -1.79
N PRO A 317 0.68 -1.19 -3.00
CA PRO A 317 2.13 -1.11 -3.19
C PRO A 317 2.84 0.06 -2.49
N GLY A 318 2.11 1.08 -2.04
CA GLY A 318 2.63 2.19 -1.25
C GLY A 318 2.77 1.92 0.25
N LEU A 319 2.46 0.70 0.72
CA LEU A 319 2.65 0.24 2.10
C LEU A 319 3.34 -1.16 2.12
N PRO A 320 3.92 -1.57 3.26
CA PRO A 320 4.54 -2.90 3.41
C PRO A 320 3.54 -4.05 3.20
N GLY A 321 4.01 -5.15 2.61
CA GLY A 321 3.18 -6.28 2.22
C GLY A 321 2.45 -6.93 3.41
N GLY A 322 1.12 -6.87 3.39
CA GLY A 322 0.25 -7.34 4.47
C GLY A 322 -0.27 -6.24 5.41
N LEU A 323 0.22 -5.00 5.33
CA LEU A 323 -0.32 -3.89 6.12
C LEU A 323 -1.67 -3.44 5.55
N SER A 324 -2.73 -3.46 6.36
CA SER A 324 -4.06 -2.95 6.02
C SER A 324 -4.45 -1.84 6.98
N VAL A 325 -4.79 -0.68 6.43
CA VAL A 325 -5.23 0.51 7.18
C VAL A 325 -6.62 0.91 6.70
N SER A 326 -7.61 0.96 7.61
CA SER A 326 -8.85 1.70 7.36
C SER A 326 -8.63 3.18 7.67
N VAL A 327 -9.12 4.06 6.82
CA VAL A 327 -9.20 5.50 7.06
C VAL A 327 -10.63 5.99 6.83
N LYS A 328 -11.10 6.88 7.72
CA LYS A 328 -12.35 7.61 7.53
C LYS A 328 -12.04 9.06 7.15
N LEU A 329 -12.70 9.52 6.10
CA LEU A 329 -12.39 10.75 5.39
C LEU A 329 -13.57 11.72 5.44
N ASP A 330 -13.24 12.98 5.68
CA ASP A 330 -14.12 14.14 5.50
C ASP A 330 -13.51 14.94 4.33
N GLY A 331 -14.11 14.81 3.15
CA GLY A 331 -13.48 15.22 1.89
C GLY A 331 -12.19 14.45 1.61
N ASP A 332 -11.06 15.15 1.57
CA ASP A 332 -9.69 14.61 1.43
C ASP A 332 -8.97 14.39 2.77
N SER A 333 -9.57 14.84 3.86
CA SER A 333 -8.94 14.97 5.17
C SER A 333 -9.24 13.75 6.05
N VAL A 334 -8.21 13.17 6.65
CA VAL A 334 -8.32 11.99 7.51
C VAL A 334 -8.86 12.39 8.88
N MET A 335 -9.96 11.76 9.30
CA MET A 335 -10.57 11.95 10.62
C MET A 335 -10.24 10.82 11.60
N GLN A 336 -10.12 9.59 11.09
CA GLN A 336 -9.75 8.39 11.84
C GLN A 336 -8.88 7.50 10.96
N ALA A 337 -7.87 6.83 11.54
CA ALA A 337 -7.03 5.85 10.85
C ALA A 337 -6.67 4.69 11.80
N GLU A 338 -6.90 3.45 11.39
CA GLU A 338 -6.73 2.25 12.22
C GLU A 338 -6.15 1.09 11.41
N ILE A 339 -5.36 0.22 12.05
CA ILE A 339 -4.82 -1.00 11.43
C ILE A 339 -5.79 -2.17 11.63
N GLU A 340 -6.03 -2.92 10.56
CA GLU A 340 -6.68 -4.23 10.63
C GLU A 340 -5.71 -5.27 11.21
N LYS A 341 -5.81 -5.51 12.53
CA LYS A 341 -5.00 -6.49 13.27
C LYS A 341 -5.49 -7.94 13.02
N ASN A 342 -4.62 -8.92 13.22
CA ASN A 342 -4.81 -10.36 12.97
C ASN A 342 -4.87 -10.77 11.49
N LEU A 343 -4.34 -9.95 10.57
CA LEU A 343 -4.21 -10.35 9.17
C LEU A 343 -3.01 -11.28 8.94
N LEU A 344 -1.88 -11.06 9.62
CA LEU A 344 -0.68 -11.88 9.49
C LEU A 344 -0.44 -12.76 10.71
N ALA A 345 -1.43 -12.90 11.59
CA ALA A 345 -1.53 -13.84 12.70
C ALA A 345 -1.42 -15.31 12.24
N ARG A 346 -0.22 -15.73 11.83
CA ARG A 346 0.15 -17.13 11.68
C ARG A 346 0.16 -17.73 13.09
N HIS A 347 -0.37 -18.95 13.27
CA HIS A 347 -0.42 -19.62 14.59
C HIS A 347 0.95 -20.08 15.16
N LEU A 348 2.05 -19.46 14.76
CA LEU A 348 3.44 -19.77 15.12
C LEU A 348 3.72 -19.58 16.62
N ALA A 349 2.98 -18.71 17.31
CA ALA A 349 3.07 -18.54 18.77
C ALA A 349 2.46 -19.74 19.54
N HIS A 350 1.49 -20.45 18.95
CA HIS A 350 0.80 -21.57 19.60
C HIS A 350 1.31 -22.95 19.13
N HIS A 351 1.87 -23.01 17.91
CA HIS A 351 2.47 -24.22 17.34
C HIS A 351 3.90 -23.90 16.88
N PHE A 352 4.86 -24.19 17.76
CA PHE A 352 6.30 -24.06 17.51
C PHE A 352 7.00 -25.40 17.75
N PRO A 353 8.13 -25.69 17.07
CA PRO A 353 8.91 -26.89 17.34
C PRO A 353 9.59 -26.79 18.71
N SER A 354 9.53 -27.87 19.48
CA SER A 354 10.18 -27.94 20.80
C SER A 354 11.69 -28.19 20.72
N ASP A 355 12.22 -28.57 19.56
CA ASP A 355 13.67 -28.69 19.32
C ASP A 355 14.31 -27.30 19.16
N PRO A 356 15.41 -26.97 19.86
CA PRO A 356 15.99 -25.64 19.78
C PRO A 356 16.76 -25.29 18.49
N GLU A 357 17.19 -26.24 17.64
CA GLU A 357 17.69 -25.89 16.30
C GLU A 357 16.49 -25.46 15.44
N ALA A 358 15.42 -26.26 15.42
CA ALA A 358 14.19 -25.96 14.68
C ALA A 358 13.46 -24.70 15.19
N PHE A 359 13.51 -24.39 16.49
CA PHE A 359 12.94 -23.17 17.05
C PHE A 359 13.64 -21.90 16.53
N VAL A 360 14.95 -21.95 16.29
CA VAL A 360 15.72 -20.83 15.73
C VAL A 360 15.33 -20.58 14.26
N GLU A 361 15.05 -21.63 13.48
CA GLU A 361 14.46 -21.50 12.14
C GLU A 361 13.04 -20.92 12.21
N HIS A 362 12.19 -21.46 13.09
CA HIS A 362 10.79 -21.04 13.26
C HIS A 362 10.64 -19.55 13.60
N VAL A 363 11.49 -19.02 14.50
CA VAL A 363 11.51 -17.58 14.82
C VAL A 363 12.11 -16.75 13.68
N SER A 364 13.08 -17.27 12.93
CA SER A 364 13.59 -16.64 11.71
C SER A 364 12.49 -16.45 10.66
N ASP A 365 11.64 -17.46 10.46
CA ASP A 365 10.57 -17.46 9.45
C ASP A 365 9.36 -16.59 9.83
N MET A 366 9.19 -16.22 11.11
CA MET A 366 8.12 -15.31 11.56
C MET A 366 8.12 -13.99 10.79
N ASN A 367 9.30 -13.40 10.55
CA ASN A 367 9.45 -12.08 9.95
C ASN A 367 10.34 -12.11 8.70
N PRO A 368 9.78 -12.36 7.50
CA PRO A 368 10.55 -12.43 6.24
C PRO A 368 11.16 -11.08 5.80
N LEU A 369 10.92 -9.98 6.52
CA LEU A 369 11.58 -8.69 6.27
C LEU A 369 12.87 -8.48 7.10
N SER A 370 13.13 -9.32 8.11
CA SER A 370 14.34 -9.29 8.96
C SER A 370 14.77 -10.69 9.48
N PRO A 371 14.82 -11.76 8.65
CA PRO A 371 14.97 -13.12 9.14
C PRO A 371 16.28 -13.37 9.91
N MET A 372 17.41 -12.75 9.51
CA MET A 372 18.70 -12.93 10.19
C MET A 372 18.71 -12.30 11.59
N SER A 373 18.03 -11.17 11.75
CA SER A 373 17.79 -10.56 13.06
C SER A 373 17.03 -11.54 13.97
N PHE A 374 15.86 -12.02 13.54
CA PHE A 374 15.02 -12.88 14.38
C PHE A 374 15.67 -14.25 14.64
N ARG A 375 16.42 -14.80 13.68
CA ARG A 375 17.31 -15.95 13.85
C ARG A 375 18.35 -15.73 14.96
N LEU A 376 19.08 -14.61 14.93
CA LEU A 376 20.12 -14.31 15.92
C LEU A 376 19.51 -14.06 17.31
N LEU A 377 18.35 -13.41 17.37
CA LEU A 377 17.60 -13.20 18.60
C LEU A 377 17.25 -14.54 19.28
N ALA A 378 16.70 -15.50 18.52
CA ALA A 378 16.45 -16.86 18.99
C ALA A 378 17.74 -17.59 19.41
N LYS A 379 18.79 -17.50 18.58
CA LYS A 379 20.11 -18.10 18.85
C LYS A 379 20.73 -17.59 20.16
N LYS A 380 20.68 -16.27 20.43
CA LYS A 380 21.19 -15.67 21.68
C LYS A 380 20.30 -16.04 22.88
N ALA A 381 18.97 -16.02 22.76
CA ALA A 381 18.06 -16.39 23.86
C ALA A 381 18.24 -17.87 24.28
N VAL A 382 18.31 -18.79 23.31
CA VAL A 382 18.55 -20.23 23.54
C VAL A 382 19.94 -20.50 24.13
N ARG A 383 20.95 -19.67 23.84
CA ARG A 383 22.28 -19.75 24.49
C ARG A 383 22.23 -19.30 25.95
N ALA A 384 21.55 -18.20 26.24
CA ALA A 384 21.35 -17.69 27.60
C ALA A 384 20.62 -18.73 28.48
N ALA A 385 19.56 -19.35 27.96
CA ALA A 385 18.77 -20.40 28.64
C ALA A 385 19.56 -21.70 28.93
N LEU A 386 20.77 -21.84 28.37
CA LEU A 386 21.63 -23.02 28.49
C LEU A 386 23.04 -22.68 29.03
N GLU A 387 23.21 -21.51 29.66
CA GLU A 387 24.45 -21.05 30.31
C GLU A 387 25.71 -21.14 29.43
N LYS A 388 25.59 -20.88 28.12
CA LYS A 388 26.72 -20.97 27.17
C LYS A 388 27.47 -19.64 27.06
N GLU A 389 28.80 -19.72 27.08
CA GLU A 389 29.68 -18.60 26.74
C GLU A 389 29.53 -18.20 25.27
N ASP A 390 29.80 -16.92 24.98
CA ASP A 390 29.59 -16.30 23.67
C ASP A 390 30.93 -16.14 22.94
N ASP A 391 31.07 -16.73 21.75
CA ASP A 391 32.29 -16.64 20.93
C ASP A 391 32.35 -15.27 20.21
N LEU A 392 33.45 -14.55 20.40
CA LEU A 392 33.70 -13.25 19.78
C LEU A 392 33.81 -13.33 18.24
N GLN A 393 34.42 -14.38 17.69
CA GLN A 393 34.60 -14.55 16.25
C GLN A 393 33.27 -14.94 15.58
N GLU A 394 32.45 -15.76 16.25
CA GLU A 394 31.09 -16.04 15.79
C GLU A 394 30.23 -14.77 15.82
N ASN A 395 30.27 -14.00 16.91
CA ASN A 395 29.55 -12.72 17.04
C ASN A 395 29.97 -11.69 15.97
N LEU A 396 31.25 -11.61 15.59
CA LEU A 396 31.70 -10.76 14.47
C LEU A 396 31.06 -11.18 13.13
N SER A 397 30.88 -12.49 12.91
CA SER A 397 30.21 -13.01 11.70
C SER A 397 28.70 -12.74 11.71
N ASP A 398 28.03 -12.91 12.86
CA ASP A 398 26.62 -12.59 13.05
C ASP A 398 26.38 -11.07 12.87
N LEU A 399 27.27 -10.21 13.37
CA LEU A 399 27.22 -8.75 13.18
C LEU A 399 27.30 -8.36 11.69
N MET A 400 28.17 -9.01 10.91
CA MET A 400 28.26 -8.76 9.47
C MET A 400 26.98 -9.19 8.73
N LEU A 401 26.25 -10.19 9.22
CA LEU A 401 24.94 -10.59 8.68
C LEU A 401 23.84 -9.59 9.08
N LEU A 402 23.78 -9.18 10.36
CA LEU A 402 22.84 -8.16 10.83
C LEU A 402 22.95 -6.84 10.05
N GLU A 403 24.17 -6.33 9.89
CA GLU A 403 24.36 -5.03 9.22
C GLU A 403 24.20 -5.15 7.69
N LYS A 404 24.43 -6.33 7.07
CA LYS A 404 23.99 -6.57 5.68
C LYS A 404 22.47 -6.55 5.58
N GLU A 405 21.77 -7.20 6.50
CA GLU A 405 20.30 -7.17 6.58
C GLU A 405 19.77 -5.74 6.82
N ARG A 406 20.44 -4.92 7.62
CA ARG A 406 20.09 -3.51 7.81
C ARG A 406 20.19 -2.70 6.52
N VAL A 407 21.26 -2.86 5.75
CA VAL A 407 21.38 -2.25 4.41
C VAL A 407 20.26 -2.72 3.48
N LEU A 408 19.95 -4.02 3.47
CA LEU A 408 18.92 -4.59 2.61
C LEU A 408 17.52 -4.11 3.01
N SER A 409 17.15 -4.19 4.29
CA SER A 409 15.85 -3.72 4.81
C SER A 409 15.65 -2.24 4.55
N HIS A 410 16.66 -1.39 4.77
CA HIS A 410 16.53 0.06 4.50
C HIS A 410 16.42 0.36 2.99
N LEU A 411 17.09 -0.40 2.11
CA LEU A 411 16.90 -0.29 0.66
C LEU A 411 15.53 -0.81 0.20
N ASN A 412 14.99 -1.86 0.83
CA ASN A 412 13.68 -2.40 0.50
C ASN A 412 12.56 -1.48 1.01
N TRP A 413 12.67 -0.94 2.22
CA TRP A 413 11.81 0.14 2.73
C TRP A 413 11.84 1.36 1.80
N LEU A 414 13.03 1.80 1.37
CA LEU A 414 13.16 2.89 0.39
C LEU A 414 12.42 2.58 -0.91
N SER A 415 12.33 1.32 -1.36
CA SER A 415 11.57 0.97 -2.57
C SER A 415 10.05 1.19 -2.42
N VAL A 416 9.48 0.81 -1.26
CA VAL A 416 8.05 1.01 -0.96
C VAL A 416 7.76 2.49 -0.70
N PHE A 417 8.54 3.11 0.18
CA PHE A 417 8.39 4.53 0.54
C PHE A 417 8.55 5.46 -0.67
N SER A 418 9.38 5.09 -1.65
CA SER A 418 9.49 5.80 -2.92
C SER A 418 8.19 5.80 -3.74
N GLN A 419 7.38 4.73 -3.65
CA GLN A 419 6.08 4.67 -4.33
C GLN A 419 5.06 5.56 -3.61
N THR A 420 5.00 5.52 -2.27
CA THR A 420 4.12 6.37 -1.46
C THR A 420 4.34 7.87 -1.70
N ILE A 421 5.61 8.29 -1.93
CA ILE A 421 5.98 9.69 -2.16
C ILE A 421 6.07 10.08 -3.65
N GLY A 422 5.70 9.19 -4.58
CA GLY A 422 5.69 9.48 -6.02
C GLY A 422 7.07 9.68 -6.65
N SER A 423 8.08 8.87 -6.30
CA SER A 423 9.45 8.98 -6.82
C SER A 423 9.95 7.72 -7.56
N PRO A 424 9.55 7.51 -8.84
CA PRO A 424 9.97 6.34 -9.63
C PRO A 424 11.49 6.20 -9.80
N TRP A 425 12.23 7.31 -9.85
CA TRP A 425 13.70 7.27 -9.88
C TRP A 425 14.28 6.71 -8.58
N MET A 426 13.75 7.10 -7.42
CA MET A 426 14.23 6.62 -6.13
C MET A 426 13.85 5.15 -5.92
N GLN A 427 12.64 4.76 -6.33
CA GLN A 427 12.14 3.38 -6.30
C GLN A 427 13.03 2.44 -7.12
N SER A 428 13.17 2.71 -8.43
CA SER A 428 13.96 1.88 -9.35
C SER A 428 15.43 1.80 -8.94
N THR A 429 16.02 2.91 -8.46
CA THR A 429 17.39 2.91 -7.93
C THR A 429 17.51 2.06 -6.66
N ALA A 430 16.56 2.17 -5.72
CA ALA A 430 16.57 1.38 -4.49
C ALA A 430 16.42 -0.12 -4.77
N VAL A 431 15.50 -0.54 -5.65
CA VAL A 431 15.34 -1.95 -6.08
C VAL A 431 16.61 -2.47 -6.74
N ALA A 432 17.21 -1.71 -7.67
CA ALA A 432 18.43 -2.11 -8.36
C ALA A 432 19.62 -2.32 -7.40
N LEU A 433 19.79 -1.41 -6.42
CA LEU A 433 20.81 -1.53 -5.37
C LEU A 433 20.51 -2.67 -4.39
N HIS A 434 19.24 -2.88 -4.00
CA HIS A 434 18.83 -3.99 -3.14
C HIS A 434 19.24 -5.34 -3.75
N ARG A 435 18.91 -5.56 -5.02
CA ARG A 435 19.31 -6.76 -5.79
C ARG A 435 20.83 -6.94 -5.89
N GLN A 436 21.55 -5.87 -6.23
CA GLN A 436 23.01 -5.93 -6.38
C GLN A 436 23.70 -6.27 -5.03
N CYS A 437 23.21 -5.68 -3.93
CA CYS A 437 23.68 -6.01 -2.58
C CYS A 437 23.30 -7.45 -2.17
N GLN A 438 22.08 -7.89 -2.48
CA GLN A 438 21.60 -9.23 -2.16
C GLN A 438 22.46 -10.30 -2.85
N SER A 439 22.70 -10.14 -4.16
CA SER A 439 23.59 -10.97 -4.99
C SER A 439 25.10 -10.84 -4.67
N GLY A 440 25.48 -10.06 -3.66
CA GLY A 440 26.87 -9.99 -3.16
C GLY A 440 27.81 -9.11 -4.00
N GLN A 441 27.29 -8.24 -4.87
CA GLN A 441 28.10 -7.32 -5.66
C GLN A 441 28.68 -6.20 -4.79
N LYS A 442 29.94 -5.85 -5.04
CA LYS A 442 30.65 -4.74 -4.34
C LYS A 442 30.21 -3.38 -4.88
N ILE A 443 29.05 -2.94 -4.41
CA ILE A 443 28.37 -1.70 -4.82
C ILE A 443 28.27 -0.65 -3.71
N GLU A 444 29.04 -0.80 -2.62
CA GLU A 444 29.02 0.04 -1.42
C GLU A 444 29.11 1.54 -1.77
N LYS A 445 30.03 1.88 -2.68
CA LYS A 445 30.22 3.26 -3.19
C LYS A 445 29.04 3.79 -4.00
N ALA A 446 28.28 2.92 -4.66
CA ALA A 446 27.06 3.30 -5.39
C ALA A 446 25.91 3.55 -4.42
N ILE A 447 25.77 2.72 -3.37
CA ILE A 447 24.80 2.92 -2.29
C ILE A 447 25.06 4.27 -1.58
N VAL A 448 26.30 4.53 -1.14
CA VAL A 448 26.65 5.80 -0.47
C VAL A 448 26.52 7.02 -1.40
N LYS A 449 26.70 6.84 -2.72
CA LYS A 449 26.41 7.90 -3.71
C LYS A 449 24.90 8.15 -3.84
N PHE A 450 24.07 7.12 -3.73
CA PHE A 450 22.61 7.21 -3.76
C PHE A 450 22.04 7.86 -2.49
N THR A 451 22.42 7.37 -1.30
CA THR A 451 21.91 7.92 -0.02
C THR A 451 22.22 9.41 0.10
N ARG A 452 23.48 9.80 -0.17
CA ARG A 452 23.95 11.19 -0.21
C ARG A 452 23.31 12.05 -1.32
N LYS A 453 22.72 11.45 -2.36
CA LYS A 453 21.90 12.18 -3.34
C LYS A 453 20.50 12.42 -2.78
N VAL A 454 19.86 11.38 -2.23
CA VAL A 454 18.50 11.45 -1.66
C VAL A 454 18.41 12.46 -0.53
N SER A 455 19.35 12.44 0.43
CA SER A 455 19.38 13.38 1.57
C SER A 455 19.59 14.85 1.20
N LYS A 456 19.84 15.16 -0.09
CA LYS A 456 20.04 16.51 -0.63
C LYS A 456 18.95 16.99 -1.58
N ILE A 457 17.87 16.22 -1.79
CA ILE A 457 16.76 16.63 -2.67
C ILE A 457 15.85 17.62 -1.93
N PRO A 458 15.75 18.91 -2.35
CA PRO A 458 14.97 19.91 -1.60
C PRO A 458 13.47 19.61 -1.57
N TYR A 459 12.92 19.06 -2.65
CA TYR A 459 11.53 18.63 -2.72
C TYR A 459 11.18 17.57 -1.67
N LEU A 460 12.03 16.56 -1.47
CA LEU A 460 11.79 15.55 -0.43
C LEU A 460 11.80 16.17 0.97
N ARG A 461 12.68 17.13 1.23
CA ARG A 461 12.68 17.85 2.51
C ARG A 461 11.38 18.62 2.72
N TRP A 462 10.92 19.37 1.72
CA TRP A 462 9.64 20.10 1.80
C TRP A 462 8.45 19.15 1.98
N ARG A 463 8.39 18.07 1.19
CA ARG A 463 7.33 17.05 1.21
C ARG A 463 7.24 16.27 2.53
N LEU A 464 8.36 16.04 3.21
CA LEU A 464 8.47 15.11 4.35
C LEU A 464 8.70 15.74 5.72
N MET A 465 9.01 17.04 5.81
CA MET A 465 9.09 17.74 7.09
C MET A 465 7.74 17.91 7.83
N PRO A 466 6.58 18.17 7.18
CA PRO A 466 5.34 18.41 7.90
C PRO A 466 4.58 17.13 8.30
N VAL A 467 4.92 15.97 7.73
CA VAL A 467 4.09 14.74 7.83
C VAL A 467 4.57 13.75 8.88
N GLY A 468 3.62 13.08 9.52
CA GLY A 468 3.88 11.99 10.48
C GLY A 468 4.67 12.42 11.73
N GLN A 469 4.40 13.61 12.27
CA GLN A 469 4.98 14.02 13.55
C GLN A 469 4.37 13.20 14.70
N ILE A 470 5.20 12.53 15.52
CA ILE A 470 4.71 11.72 16.64
C ILE A 470 4.49 12.62 17.87
N PRO A 471 3.30 12.63 18.49
CA PRO A 471 3.05 13.38 19.72
C PRO A 471 4.06 13.04 20.82
N GLU A 472 4.60 14.05 21.51
CA GLU A 472 5.68 13.91 22.51
C GLU A 472 5.37 12.85 23.58
N LYS A 473 4.11 12.81 24.05
CA LYS A 473 3.57 11.81 24.99
C LYS A 473 3.84 10.35 24.58
N LEU A 474 3.98 10.06 23.28
CA LEU A 474 4.16 8.71 22.73
C LEU A 474 5.63 8.35 22.48
N LEU A 475 6.54 9.33 22.46
CA LEU A 475 7.94 9.11 22.07
C LEU A 475 8.67 8.10 22.96
N HIS A 476 8.25 7.94 24.22
CA HIS A 476 8.81 6.94 25.14
C HIS A 476 8.49 5.47 24.74
N HIS A 477 7.50 5.24 23.87
CA HIS A 477 7.25 3.93 23.24
C HIS A 477 8.10 3.71 21.97
N ALA A 478 8.62 4.76 21.35
CA ALA A 478 9.40 4.63 20.12
C ALA A 478 10.74 3.91 20.39
N ARG A 479 11.16 3.09 19.42
CA ARG A 479 12.49 2.45 19.36
C ARG A 479 13.17 2.82 18.03
N GLY A 480 14.37 2.31 17.78
CA GLY A 480 14.93 2.26 16.43
C GLY A 480 15.16 3.60 15.74
N PRO A 481 15.18 3.62 14.39
CA PRO A 481 15.26 4.85 13.60
C PRO A 481 14.15 5.86 13.91
N VAL A 482 12.99 5.41 14.40
CA VAL A 482 11.86 6.26 14.79
C VAL A 482 12.20 7.08 16.04
N ALA A 483 12.75 6.46 17.08
CA ALA A 483 13.23 7.15 18.29
C ALA A 483 14.43 8.04 17.99
N ARG A 484 15.41 7.51 17.25
CA ARG A 484 16.64 8.23 16.92
C ARG A 484 16.40 9.47 16.05
N ALA A 485 15.40 9.45 15.16
CA ALA A 485 14.96 10.65 14.42
C ALA A 485 14.45 11.77 15.33
N ALA A 486 13.82 11.42 16.47
CA ALA A 486 13.32 12.35 17.48
C ALA A 486 14.37 12.76 18.53
N GLY A 487 15.65 12.40 18.36
CA GLY A 487 16.74 12.73 19.30
C GLY A 487 16.86 11.81 20.50
N ILE A 488 16.12 10.70 20.53
CA ILE A 488 16.19 9.72 21.61
C ILE A 488 17.31 8.72 21.30
N LYS A 489 18.42 8.84 22.04
CA LYS A 489 19.59 7.94 21.96
C LYS A 489 19.30 6.57 22.58
N GLN A 490 18.38 5.82 21.96
CA GLN A 490 18.09 4.42 22.28
C GLN A 490 18.47 3.54 21.10
N ASP A 491 19.35 2.58 21.35
CA ASP A 491 19.84 1.59 20.39
C ASP A 491 20.44 0.41 21.16
N ALA A 492 19.99 -0.82 20.92
CA ALA A 492 20.48 -1.99 21.65
C ALA A 492 21.95 -2.34 21.32
N ARG A 493 22.50 -1.89 20.19
CA ARG A 493 23.92 -2.10 19.83
C ARG A 493 24.89 -1.46 20.81
N MET A 494 24.48 -0.42 21.54
CA MET A 494 25.30 0.19 22.60
C MET A 494 25.54 -0.72 23.81
N GLN A 495 24.86 -1.87 23.91
CA GLN A 495 25.01 -2.86 24.97
C GLN A 495 25.68 -4.16 24.49
N ASP A 496 26.00 -4.28 23.20
CA ASP A 496 26.63 -5.46 22.62
C ASP A 496 28.15 -5.23 22.47
N LYS A 497 28.94 -6.08 23.13
CA LYS A 497 30.41 -5.98 23.20
C LYS A 497 31.10 -6.03 21.84
N THR A 498 30.46 -6.63 20.83
CA THR A 498 30.99 -6.71 19.46
C THR A 498 30.91 -5.35 18.77
N TYR A 499 29.88 -4.56 19.06
CA TYR A 499 29.75 -3.18 18.60
C TYR A 499 30.59 -2.20 19.45
N GLU A 500 30.75 -2.47 20.76
CA GLU A 500 31.70 -1.75 21.63
C GLU A 500 33.15 -1.86 21.09
N ALA A 501 33.58 -3.06 20.70
CA ALA A 501 34.89 -3.30 20.09
C ALA A 501 35.09 -2.57 18.74
N LEU A 502 34.00 -2.19 18.05
CA LEU A 502 34.00 -1.39 16.83
C LEU A 502 33.86 0.13 17.10
N SER A 503 33.89 0.58 18.35
CA SER A 503 33.63 1.97 18.76
C SER A 503 32.27 2.52 18.27
N PHE A 504 31.25 1.66 18.21
CA PHE A 504 29.94 2.02 17.69
C PHE A 504 29.30 3.23 18.42
N THR A 505 28.66 4.12 17.66
CA THR A 505 27.82 5.20 18.17
C THR A 505 26.60 5.31 17.26
N PRO A 506 25.36 5.32 17.78
CA PRO A 506 24.15 5.37 16.95
C PRO A 506 24.03 6.71 16.19
N ILE A 507 23.41 6.68 15.01
CA ILE A 507 23.04 7.88 14.27
C ILE A 507 21.85 8.57 14.96
N GLU A 508 22.01 9.83 15.33
CA GLU A 508 20.96 10.64 15.96
C GLU A 508 20.44 11.73 15.00
N GLY A 509 19.14 12.02 15.07
CA GLY A 509 18.48 13.11 14.36
C GLY A 509 17.73 14.03 15.34
N HIS A 510 17.29 15.18 14.86
CA HIS A 510 16.54 16.18 15.64
C HIS A 510 15.23 16.59 14.95
N GLN A 511 14.61 15.66 14.21
CA GLN A 511 13.43 15.89 13.40
C GLN A 511 12.46 14.71 13.54
N ASN A 512 11.53 14.84 14.48
CA ASN A 512 10.46 13.89 14.75
C ASN A 512 9.37 13.96 13.65
N ASN A 513 9.70 13.55 12.42
CA ASN A 513 8.84 13.56 11.24
C ASN A 513 9.35 12.55 10.20
N ALA A 514 8.64 12.40 9.07
CA ALA A 514 9.06 11.49 8.00
C ALA A 514 10.44 11.83 7.41
N TRP A 515 10.81 13.12 7.34
CA TRP A 515 12.13 13.55 6.85
C TRP A 515 13.29 13.09 7.76
N GLY A 516 13.16 13.23 9.08
CA GLY A 516 14.17 12.73 10.03
C GLY A 516 14.26 11.20 10.01
N ARG A 517 13.13 10.50 9.91
CA ARG A 517 13.08 9.03 9.76
C ARG A 517 13.69 8.53 8.45
N LEU A 518 13.66 9.34 7.39
CA LEU A 518 14.40 9.10 6.15
C LEU A 518 15.90 9.32 6.37
N LEU A 519 16.33 10.47 6.91
CA LEU A 519 17.76 10.77 7.10
C LEU A 519 18.47 9.71 7.96
N VAL A 520 17.90 9.34 9.11
CA VAL A 520 18.51 8.33 9.99
C VAL A 520 18.73 7.00 9.25
N ARG A 521 17.79 6.54 8.41
CA ARG A 521 17.97 5.31 7.62
C ARG A 521 19.03 5.44 6.51
N LEU A 522 19.12 6.61 5.86
CA LEU A 522 20.13 6.87 4.82
C LEU A 522 21.56 6.91 5.39
N ASP A 523 21.71 7.45 6.59
CA ASP A 523 22.98 7.51 7.30
C ASP A 523 23.31 6.17 7.98
N GLU A 524 22.31 5.45 8.51
CA GLU A 524 22.48 4.06 8.99
C GLU A 524 22.94 3.10 7.90
N ILE A 525 22.42 3.18 6.65
CA ILE A 525 22.94 2.40 5.52
C ILE A 525 24.47 2.62 5.36
N THR A 526 24.91 3.87 5.51
CA THR A 526 26.32 4.25 5.35
C THR A 526 27.16 3.74 6.53
N GLN A 527 26.62 3.80 7.76
CA GLN A 527 27.24 3.24 8.96
C GLN A 527 27.33 1.70 8.92
N SER A 528 26.28 1.03 8.46
CA SER A 528 26.22 -0.44 8.34
C SER A 528 27.33 -0.96 7.41
N ILE A 529 27.53 -0.29 6.26
CA ILE A 529 28.63 -0.57 5.33
C ILE A 529 29.99 -0.43 6.02
N GLN A 530 30.19 0.63 6.80
CA GLN A 530 31.43 0.87 7.54
C GLN A 530 31.67 -0.22 8.61
N LEU A 531 30.65 -0.59 9.38
CA LEU A 531 30.73 -1.66 10.39
C LEU A 531 31.08 -3.03 9.78
N ILE A 532 30.54 -3.35 8.58
CA ILE A 532 30.90 -4.58 7.84
C ILE A 532 32.37 -4.52 7.37
N GLU A 533 32.86 -3.36 6.93
CA GLU A 533 34.27 -3.19 6.56
C GLU A 533 35.21 -3.29 7.78
N ASP A 534 34.84 -2.74 8.93
CA ASP A 534 35.66 -2.74 10.14
C ASP A 534 35.64 -4.09 10.86
N SER A 535 34.48 -4.76 10.94
CA SER A 535 34.40 -6.15 11.42
C SER A 535 35.31 -7.08 10.59
N ARG A 536 35.31 -6.93 9.26
CA ARG A 536 36.21 -7.68 8.36
C ARG A 536 37.71 -7.40 8.55
N LYS A 537 38.10 -6.28 9.20
CA LYS A 537 39.51 -5.98 9.54
C LYS A 537 39.94 -6.65 10.85
N ILE A 538 39.00 -6.98 11.73
CA ILE A 538 39.24 -7.61 13.04
C ILE A 538 39.05 -9.13 12.95
N ALA A 539 38.08 -9.61 12.17
CA ALA A 539 37.78 -11.02 12.03
C ALA A 539 38.99 -11.81 11.50
N GLY A 540 39.36 -12.86 12.24
CA GLY A 540 40.37 -13.82 11.81
C GLY A 540 39.87 -14.78 10.73
N THR A 541 40.55 -15.91 10.56
CA THR A 541 40.03 -17.07 9.83
C THR A 541 38.68 -17.54 10.41
N ASP A 542 37.82 -18.13 9.58
CA ASP A 542 36.52 -18.67 10.01
C ASP A 542 36.65 -19.57 11.26
N PRO A 543 35.77 -19.42 12.26
CA PRO A 543 35.77 -20.28 13.45
C PRO A 543 35.31 -21.69 13.09
N GLU A 544 35.86 -22.70 13.76
CA GLU A 544 35.41 -24.08 13.57
C GLU A 544 33.97 -24.24 14.08
N LYS A 545 33.04 -24.62 13.19
CA LYS A 545 31.59 -24.65 13.47
C LYS A 545 31.22 -25.77 14.45
N THR A 546 31.39 -25.51 15.74
CA THR A 546 30.92 -26.39 16.81
C THR A 546 29.39 -26.42 16.82
N LYS A 547 28.79 -27.62 16.68
CA LYS A 547 27.35 -27.79 16.88
C LYS A 547 27.01 -27.62 18.37
N PRO A 548 26.11 -26.72 18.77
CA PRO A 548 25.75 -26.58 20.18
C PRO A 548 25.07 -27.86 20.69
N LYS A 549 25.42 -28.32 21.89
CA LYS A 549 24.66 -29.38 22.58
C LYS A 549 23.46 -28.76 23.30
N TYR A 550 22.25 -29.15 22.94
CA TYR A 550 21.02 -28.62 23.52
C TYR A 550 20.53 -29.48 24.70
N SER A 551 21.34 -29.53 25.75
CA SER A 551 21.06 -30.27 26.99
C SER A 551 21.08 -29.32 28.17
N GLY A 552 19.93 -29.07 28.79
CA GLY A 552 19.80 -28.20 29.95
C GLY A 552 18.34 -27.78 30.21
N THR A 553 18.14 -27.03 31.28
CA THR A 553 16.85 -26.46 31.70
C THR A 553 17.14 -25.07 32.27
N GLY A 554 16.40 -24.05 31.82
CA GLY A 554 16.65 -22.66 32.19
C GLY A 554 15.78 -21.66 31.42
N GLU A 555 15.84 -20.40 31.84
CA GLU A 555 15.22 -19.25 31.17
C GLU A 555 16.33 -18.38 30.56
N GLY A 556 16.12 -17.93 29.32
CA GLY A 556 17.08 -17.10 28.60
C GLY A 556 16.41 -15.90 27.96
N ILE A 557 17.03 -14.73 28.10
CA ILE A 557 16.56 -13.47 27.52
C ILE A 557 17.65 -12.94 26.59
N ALA A 558 17.27 -12.53 25.38
CA ALA A 558 18.14 -11.79 24.48
C ALA A 558 17.43 -10.57 23.90
N ARG A 559 18.21 -9.55 23.55
CA ARG A 559 17.76 -8.31 22.91
C ARG A 559 18.73 -7.96 21.80
N ILE A 560 18.20 -7.53 20.65
CA ILE A 560 19.01 -7.06 19.50
C ILE A 560 18.40 -5.81 18.87
N GLU A 561 19.20 -5.02 18.16
CA GLU A 561 18.70 -3.92 17.33
C GLU A 561 18.41 -4.41 15.90
N THR A 562 17.16 -4.77 15.62
CA THR A 562 16.71 -5.07 14.25
C THR A 562 16.79 -3.80 13.36
N PRO A 563 16.62 -3.87 12.03
CA PRO A 563 16.53 -2.69 11.18
C PRO A 563 15.42 -1.70 11.59
N ARG A 564 14.34 -2.20 12.21
CA ARG A 564 13.19 -1.40 12.67
C ARG A 564 13.36 -0.89 14.10
N GLY A 565 14.19 -1.52 14.91
CA GLY A 565 14.47 -1.14 16.29
C GLY A 565 14.73 -2.33 17.21
N SER A 566 14.87 -2.07 18.51
CA SER A 566 15.11 -3.11 19.51
C SER A 566 13.98 -4.15 19.55
N ALA A 567 14.33 -5.43 19.34
CA ALA A 567 13.46 -6.58 19.61
C ALA A 567 14.04 -7.41 20.76
N GLU A 568 13.16 -8.07 21.51
CA GLU A 568 13.49 -8.85 22.71
C GLU A 568 12.77 -10.20 22.68
N LEU A 569 13.45 -11.26 23.14
CA LEU A 569 12.91 -12.60 23.20
C LEU A 569 13.31 -13.25 24.53
N THR A 570 12.31 -13.66 25.29
CA THR A 570 12.46 -14.58 26.42
C THR A 570 12.12 -15.99 25.94
N VAL A 571 12.90 -16.99 26.35
CA VAL A 571 12.64 -18.42 26.06
C VAL A 571 12.85 -19.28 27.31
N GLN A 572 11.92 -20.20 27.57
CA GLN A 572 12.06 -21.23 28.59
C GLN A 572 12.38 -22.58 27.95
N ILE A 573 13.43 -23.24 28.44
CA ILE A 573 13.86 -24.57 28.02
C ILE A 573 13.78 -25.52 29.22
N SER A 574 13.25 -26.72 29.01
CA SER A 574 13.20 -27.78 30.01
C SER A 574 13.47 -29.14 29.38
N ASP A 575 14.43 -29.87 29.92
CA ASP A 575 14.96 -31.14 29.42
C ASP A 575 15.47 -31.05 27.96
N GLY A 576 16.13 -29.93 27.64
CA GLY A 576 16.63 -29.63 26.30
C GLY A 576 15.58 -29.15 25.29
N ALA A 577 14.29 -29.16 25.65
CA ALA A 577 13.19 -28.78 24.77
C ALA A 577 12.60 -27.40 25.14
N VAL A 578 12.35 -26.57 24.13
CA VAL A 578 11.65 -25.27 24.28
C VAL A 578 10.21 -25.52 24.74
N ARG A 579 9.75 -24.76 25.76
CA ARG A 579 8.44 -24.93 26.39
C ARG A 579 7.52 -23.72 26.24
N GLU A 580 8.10 -22.53 26.29
CA GLU A 580 7.41 -21.25 26.20
C GLU A 580 8.39 -20.22 25.65
N PHE A 581 7.90 -19.22 24.92
CA PHE A 581 8.66 -18.04 24.54
C PHE A 581 7.76 -16.81 24.53
N HIS A 582 8.34 -15.64 24.71
CA HIS A 582 7.66 -14.35 24.52
C HIS A 582 8.54 -13.42 23.70
N LEU A 583 7.98 -12.87 22.62
CA LEU A 583 8.68 -12.07 21.62
C LEU A 583 8.08 -10.66 21.61
N SER A 584 8.92 -9.64 21.81
CA SER A 584 8.54 -8.23 21.72
C SER A 584 9.27 -7.57 20.55
N ALA A 585 8.52 -6.91 19.67
CA ALA A 585 9.01 -6.33 18.42
C ALA A 585 8.61 -4.84 18.27
N PRO A 586 9.43 -4.01 17.59
CA PRO A 586 9.23 -2.57 17.57
C PRO A 586 7.95 -2.12 16.86
N SER A 587 7.46 -2.86 15.85
CA SER A 587 6.32 -2.40 15.04
C SER A 587 4.97 -2.42 15.76
N VAL A 588 4.82 -3.16 16.88
CA VAL A 588 3.61 -3.12 17.72
C VAL A 588 3.35 -1.69 18.22
N ALA A 589 4.39 -1.04 18.76
CA ALA A 589 4.29 0.33 19.25
C ALA A 589 4.08 1.34 18.11
N TYR A 590 4.61 1.07 16.91
CA TYR A 590 4.41 1.92 15.73
C TYR A 590 2.99 1.81 15.16
N ALA A 591 2.35 0.64 15.26
CA ALA A 591 0.96 0.47 14.86
C ALA A 591 0.03 1.40 15.66
N ASP A 592 0.22 1.47 16.98
CA ASP A 592 -0.57 2.32 17.87
C ASP A 592 -0.25 3.83 17.72
N PHE A 593 0.75 4.21 16.89
CA PHE A 593 0.96 5.61 16.50
C PHE A 593 0.03 6.06 15.37
N ILE A 594 -0.49 5.16 14.51
CA ILE A 594 -1.31 5.54 13.34
C ILE A 594 -2.55 6.38 13.74
N PRO A 595 -3.36 6.00 14.74
CA PRO A 595 -4.52 6.79 15.18
C PRO A 595 -4.15 8.15 15.83
N GLN A 596 -2.85 8.46 15.94
CA GLN A 596 -2.33 9.66 16.60
C GLN A 596 -1.47 10.54 15.67
N ILE A 597 -0.99 10.00 14.53
CA ILE A 597 -0.21 10.76 13.53
C ILE A 597 -0.99 11.08 12.24
N SER A 598 -2.14 10.44 12.01
CA SER A 598 -2.92 10.56 10.77
C SER A 598 -4.07 11.58 10.81
N PRO A 599 -4.85 11.73 11.89
CA PRO A 599 -5.97 12.67 11.89
C PRO A 599 -5.57 14.13 11.66
N GLY A 600 -6.37 14.85 10.86
CA GLY A 600 -6.14 16.25 10.48
C GLY A 600 -5.12 16.48 9.35
N GLN A 601 -4.60 15.41 8.74
CA GLN A 601 -3.79 15.46 7.51
C GLN A 601 -4.64 15.10 6.29
N GLU A 602 -4.24 15.62 5.12
CA GLU A 602 -4.71 15.12 3.83
C GLU A 602 -4.34 13.63 3.68
N LEU A 603 -5.16 12.85 3.00
CA LEU A 603 -4.98 11.40 2.80
C LEU A 603 -3.56 11.01 2.33
N ALA A 604 -3.00 11.77 1.38
CA ALA A 604 -1.65 11.54 0.87
C ALA A 604 -0.56 11.79 1.93
N ASP A 605 -0.76 12.77 2.81
CA ASP A 605 0.17 13.08 3.91
C ASP A 605 0.11 12.03 5.01
N ALA A 606 -1.10 11.58 5.37
CA ALA A 606 -1.30 10.50 6.33
C ALA A 606 -0.63 9.20 5.88
N LEU A 607 -0.82 8.79 4.61
CA LEU A 607 -0.19 7.58 4.04
C LEU A 607 1.35 7.67 4.02
N VAL A 608 1.92 8.83 3.69
CA VAL A 608 3.38 9.05 3.75
C VAL A 608 3.87 9.06 5.21
N GLY A 609 3.10 9.64 6.14
CA GLY A 609 3.36 9.58 7.57
C GLY A 609 3.46 8.14 8.07
N ILE A 610 2.47 7.30 7.72
CA ILE A 610 2.40 5.87 8.03
C ILE A 610 3.59 5.11 7.41
N ALA A 611 3.81 5.22 6.09
CA ALA A 611 4.86 4.50 5.39
C ALA A 611 6.28 4.83 5.92
N SER A 612 6.48 6.04 6.45
CA SER A 612 7.75 6.45 7.06
C SER A 612 8.06 5.80 8.42
N LEU A 613 7.10 5.13 9.04
CA LEU A 613 7.31 4.36 10.28
C LEU A 613 8.04 3.04 10.01
N ASP A 614 7.90 2.44 8.82
CA ASP A 614 8.49 1.13 8.43
C ASP A 614 7.94 -0.04 9.28
N ILE A 615 6.64 -0.01 9.56
CA ILE A 615 5.92 -1.06 10.28
C ILE A 615 6.08 -2.40 9.52
N SER A 616 6.67 -3.40 10.16
CA SER A 616 6.59 -4.79 9.67
C SER A 616 5.22 -5.36 10.05
N PRO A 617 4.37 -5.78 9.09
CA PRO A 617 3.05 -6.31 9.45
C PRO A 617 3.14 -7.66 10.17
N TRP A 618 4.25 -8.38 9.96
CA TRP A 618 4.62 -9.62 10.64
C TRP A 618 4.95 -9.45 12.13
N GLU A 619 5.06 -8.21 12.61
CA GLU A 619 5.37 -7.88 14.00
C GLU A 619 4.15 -7.37 14.80
N ILE A 620 3.01 -7.11 14.15
CA ILE A 620 1.81 -6.53 14.80
C ILE A 620 1.00 -7.59 15.56
N ASP A 621 1.03 -8.82 15.06
CA ASP A 621 0.19 -9.95 15.47
C ASP A 621 0.99 -11.03 16.24
N LEU A 622 1.97 -10.62 17.06
CA LEU A 622 2.90 -11.48 17.82
C LEU A 622 2.50 -11.68 19.29
#